data_AF-A0A933MB72-F1
#
_entry.id   AF-A0A933MB72-F1
#
_cell.length_a   1.000
_cell.length_b   1.000
_cell.length_c   1.000
_cell.angle_alpha   90.00
_cell.angle_beta   90.00
_cell.angle_gamma   90.00
#
_symmetry.space_group_name_H-M   'P 1'
#
loop_
_entity.id
_entity.type
_entity.pdbx_description
1 polymer ?
#
loop_
_entity_poly.entity_id
_entity_poly.type
_entity_poly.pdbx_seq_one_letter_code
_entity_poly.pdbx_strand_id
1 'polypeptide(L)'
;MNTILRAGFAALVLAITFLLTAGNSGADFSRDANIARAANRALRHHIFVDGPNPLCSDDNPGTKNRPLCTIQVAADRSAPGSIIHVREGVYPEMVRVHISGAPGAPIRFVTDNQGHVVIDSPREAGFDLVNVTHIKIGGFEITGAWMPETATANAAELGRPAHGGGIRAVRVHKSVFARNVIHDNDAGIWLAESNANKIHNNVLYQNGEASVRVKRGHHNRIYNNLIFNNGTRERWGITFYCALGTKVYHNTVIEPSGGAIYIYEGTANLTGTPPGDPGFCIPSNDTQVYDNLGVVIGKLAGETAPLVIGSSTTTDRPDILEQLYGPLTNQYHHNLFYNRFFEADVVSWGDFAERLTFAYYDLLNLAEFQQKAPGYGADSLTDNPLFEDPLHNNFKLAENSPAKGQASDDSDLGVNFQTLPAVNYDALPSFWE
;
A
#
# COMPACT_ATOMS: atom_id res chain seq x y z
N MET A 1 -30.51 36.49 -58.80
CA MET A 1 -30.48 37.94 -58.52
C MET A 1 -30.61 38.10 -57.00
N ASN A 2 -29.61 38.73 -56.38
CA ASN A 2 -29.46 39.17 -54.98
C ASN A 2 -29.16 38.13 -53.87
N THR A 3 -27.88 37.95 -53.45
CA THR A 3 -27.09 38.58 -52.34
C THR A 3 -27.44 38.07 -50.92
N ILE A 4 -26.70 37.10 -50.35
CA ILE A 4 -25.56 37.21 -49.39
C ILE A 4 -25.82 38.11 -48.15
N LEU A 5 -25.86 37.55 -46.92
CA LEU A 5 -24.85 37.74 -45.83
C LEU A 5 -25.31 37.23 -44.42
N ARG A 6 -24.50 36.30 -43.89
CA ARG A 6 -23.94 36.15 -42.52
C ARG A 6 -24.79 35.95 -41.23
N ALA A 7 -24.45 34.83 -40.58
CA ALA A 7 -23.99 34.65 -39.19
C ALA A 7 -24.99 34.62 -38.01
N GLY A 8 -24.85 33.61 -37.15
CA GLY A 8 -25.44 33.58 -35.82
C GLY A 8 -25.35 32.21 -35.13
N PHE A 9 -24.47 32.11 -34.14
CA PHE A 9 -24.23 30.95 -33.27
C PHE A 9 -25.39 30.71 -32.26
N ALA A 10 -25.48 29.46 -31.77
CA ALA A 10 -26.00 29.01 -30.47
C ALA A 10 -27.53 28.93 -30.21
N ALA A 11 -28.01 27.68 -30.02
CA ALA A 11 -28.66 27.17 -28.79
C ALA A 11 -29.65 26.03 -29.13
N LEU A 12 -29.22 24.77 -28.97
CA LEU A 12 -30.14 23.62 -29.07
C LEU A 12 -30.65 23.27 -27.67
N VAL A 13 -31.76 23.89 -27.26
CA VAL A 13 -32.62 23.37 -26.19
C VAL A 13 -33.63 22.45 -26.85
N LEU A 14 -33.43 21.14 -26.75
CA LEU A 14 -34.42 20.17 -27.22
C LEU A 14 -35.44 19.91 -26.09
N ALA A 15 -36.50 20.73 -26.07
CA ALA A 15 -37.73 20.37 -25.39
C ALA A 15 -38.47 19.35 -26.26
N ILE A 16 -38.54 18.10 -25.81
CA ILE A 16 -39.36 17.08 -26.46
C ILE A 16 -40.75 17.10 -25.81
N THR A 17 -41.70 17.75 -26.47
CA THR A 17 -43.14 17.52 -26.28
C THR A 17 -43.55 16.38 -27.20
N PHE A 18 -43.91 15.21 -26.64
CA PHE A 18 -44.60 14.16 -27.40
C PHE A 18 -46.10 14.22 -27.13
N LEU A 19 -46.88 14.42 -28.19
CA LEU A 19 -48.33 14.23 -28.20
C LEU A 19 -48.65 12.76 -27.88
N LEU A 20 -49.51 12.55 -26.89
CA LEU A 20 -50.12 11.27 -26.56
C LEU A 20 -51.21 10.93 -27.60
N THR A 21 -50.96 9.94 -28.45
CA THR A 21 -52.03 9.10 -29.01
C THR A 21 -52.10 7.82 -28.19
N ALA A 22 -53.26 7.61 -27.56
CA ALA A 22 -53.52 6.46 -26.70
C ALA A 22 -53.39 5.13 -27.46
N GLY A 23 -52.56 4.23 -26.94
CA GLY A 23 -52.40 2.85 -27.41
C GLY A 23 -51.76 2.00 -26.32
N ASN A 24 -52.52 1.04 -25.81
CA ASN A 24 -52.19 0.09 -24.74
C ASN A 24 -50.87 -0.68 -24.96
N SER A 25 -49.94 -0.61 -24.01
CA SER A 25 -49.18 -1.78 -23.51
C SER A 25 -48.31 -1.41 -22.30
N GLY A 26 -48.72 -1.82 -21.09
CA GLY A 26 -47.93 -1.66 -19.86
C GLY A 26 -46.60 -2.43 -19.82
N ALA A 27 -46.26 -3.17 -20.88
CA ALA A 27 -44.99 -3.86 -21.02
C ALA A 27 -43.84 -2.94 -21.47
N ASP A 28 -44.13 -1.87 -22.21
CA ASP A 28 -43.10 -0.99 -22.81
C ASP A 28 -42.49 -0.03 -21.79
N PHE A 29 -43.31 0.52 -20.89
CA PHE A 29 -42.86 1.46 -19.85
C PHE A 29 -41.92 0.81 -18.83
N SER A 30 -42.09 -0.48 -18.55
CA SER A 30 -41.19 -1.22 -17.63
C SER A 30 -39.86 -1.58 -18.30
N ARG A 31 -39.86 -1.79 -19.61
CA ARG A 31 -38.65 -2.06 -20.40
C ARG A 31 -37.80 -0.80 -20.51
N ASP A 32 -38.42 0.34 -20.79
CA ASP A 32 -37.75 1.63 -20.87
C ASP A 32 -37.24 2.12 -19.51
N ALA A 33 -38.00 1.90 -18.42
CA ALA A 33 -37.52 2.19 -17.07
C ALA A 33 -36.36 1.28 -16.64
N ASN A 34 -36.34 0.03 -17.08
CA ASN A 34 -35.25 -0.90 -16.82
C ASN A 34 -34.03 -0.63 -17.71
N ILE A 35 -34.21 -0.19 -18.96
CA ILE A 35 -33.14 0.27 -19.85
C ILE A 35 -32.57 1.59 -19.34
N ALA A 36 -33.39 2.52 -18.86
CA ALA A 36 -32.94 3.76 -18.23
C ALA A 36 -32.22 3.51 -16.89
N ARG A 37 -32.71 2.57 -16.06
CA ARG A 37 -32.00 2.12 -14.84
C ARG A 37 -30.73 1.35 -15.15
N ALA A 38 -30.71 0.53 -16.21
CA ALA A 38 -29.52 -0.18 -16.68
C ALA A 38 -28.50 0.79 -17.32
N ALA A 39 -28.95 1.82 -18.04
CA ALA A 39 -28.13 2.89 -18.57
C ALA A 39 -27.60 3.80 -17.44
N ASN A 40 -28.38 4.06 -16.38
CA ASN A 40 -27.90 4.71 -15.16
C ASN A 40 -26.93 3.82 -14.35
N ARG A 41 -27.05 2.49 -14.43
CA ARG A 41 -26.08 1.52 -13.89
C ARG A 41 -24.83 1.36 -14.77
N ALA A 42 -24.94 1.63 -16.08
CA ALA A 42 -23.87 1.49 -17.06
C ALA A 42 -23.09 2.80 -17.28
N LEU A 43 -23.67 3.95 -16.96
CA LEU A 43 -22.91 5.16 -16.66
C LEU A 43 -22.20 4.93 -15.33
N ARG A 44 -20.91 4.64 -15.39
CA ARG A 44 -20.03 4.66 -14.22
C ARG A 44 -20.37 5.92 -13.42
N HIS A 45 -20.63 5.80 -12.13
CA HIS A 45 -21.02 6.95 -11.32
C HIS A 45 -19.78 7.83 -11.10
N HIS A 46 -19.59 8.81 -11.98
CA HIS A 46 -18.48 9.74 -11.95
C HIS A 46 -18.80 10.87 -10.98
N ILE A 47 -17.99 11.03 -9.93
CA ILE A 47 -18.08 12.12 -8.96
C ILE A 47 -16.81 12.96 -9.09
N PHE A 48 -16.95 14.28 -9.20
CA PHE A 48 -15.84 15.22 -9.35
C PHE A 48 -15.68 16.06 -8.09
N VAL A 49 -14.45 16.10 -7.57
CA VAL A 49 -14.01 16.90 -6.42
C VAL A 49 -12.96 17.89 -6.91
N ASP A 50 -13.14 19.16 -6.57
CA ASP A 50 -12.27 20.26 -6.98
C ASP A 50 -12.27 21.33 -5.89
N GLY A 51 -11.62 21.02 -4.77
CA GLY A 51 -11.59 21.87 -3.57
C GLY A 51 -11.06 23.30 -3.82
N PRO A 52 -9.99 23.48 -4.63
CA PRO A 52 -9.49 24.82 -4.96
C PRO A 52 -10.41 25.66 -5.86
N ASN A 53 -11.44 25.06 -6.47
CA ASN A 53 -12.34 25.78 -7.35
C ASN A 53 -13.31 26.67 -6.56
N PRO A 54 -13.39 27.98 -6.84
CA PRO A 54 -14.26 28.89 -6.11
C PRO A 54 -15.76 28.60 -6.27
N LEU A 55 -16.14 27.78 -7.25
CA LEU A 55 -17.51 27.31 -7.49
C LEU A 55 -17.80 25.93 -6.87
N CYS A 56 -16.83 25.31 -6.21
CA CYS A 56 -17.07 24.08 -5.49
C CYS A 56 -18.11 24.32 -4.39
N SER A 57 -18.90 23.29 -4.13
CA SER A 57 -19.82 23.25 -2.99
C SER A 57 -20.14 21.79 -2.72
N ASP A 58 -20.16 21.39 -1.45
CA ASP A 58 -20.55 20.02 -1.11
C ASP A 58 -22.05 19.76 -1.34
N ASP A 59 -22.85 20.80 -1.56
CA ASP A 59 -24.25 20.68 -2.04
C ASP A 59 -24.35 20.51 -3.56
N ASN A 60 -23.24 20.67 -4.29
CA ASN A 60 -23.23 20.44 -5.74
C ASN A 60 -23.47 18.96 -6.05
N PRO A 61 -23.96 18.64 -7.27
CA PRO A 61 -24.15 17.25 -7.70
C PRO A 61 -22.85 16.45 -7.92
N GLY A 62 -21.67 17.06 -7.80
CA GLY A 62 -20.38 16.39 -8.06
C GLY A 62 -20.11 16.14 -9.53
N THR A 63 -20.46 17.11 -10.39
CA THR A 63 -20.18 17.09 -11.83
C THR A 63 -18.95 17.95 -12.14
N LYS A 64 -18.31 17.79 -13.31
CA LYS A 64 -17.15 18.62 -13.71
C LYS A 64 -17.37 20.13 -13.58
N ASN A 65 -18.58 20.62 -13.89
CA ASN A 65 -18.90 22.06 -13.86
C ASN A 65 -19.46 22.54 -12.52
N ARG A 66 -19.88 21.59 -11.67
CA ARG A 66 -20.38 21.82 -10.31
C ARG A 66 -19.77 20.75 -9.41
N PRO A 67 -18.47 20.89 -9.08
CA PRO A 67 -17.73 19.89 -8.33
C PRO A 67 -18.06 19.98 -6.84
N LEU A 68 -17.80 18.90 -6.11
CA LEU A 68 -17.75 18.91 -4.65
C LEU A 68 -16.48 19.61 -4.19
N CYS A 69 -16.48 20.17 -2.97
CA CYS A 69 -15.26 20.72 -2.38
C CYS A 69 -14.43 19.62 -1.71
N THR A 70 -15.08 18.63 -1.08
CA THR A 70 -14.41 17.62 -0.26
C THR A 70 -14.44 16.23 -0.87
N ILE A 71 -13.40 15.45 -0.60
CA ILE A 71 -13.32 14.04 -0.97
C ILE A 71 -14.28 13.22 -0.09
N GLN A 72 -14.45 13.59 1.19
CA GLN A 72 -15.40 12.92 2.09
C GLN A 72 -16.82 12.86 1.54
N VAL A 73 -17.36 13.98 1.03
CA VAL A 73 -18.74 14.00 0.49
C VAL A 73 -18.84 13.13 -0.77
N ALA A 74 -17.77 13.02 -1.56
CA ALA A 74 -17.71 12.10 -2.69
C ALA A 74 -17.70 10.63 -2.24
N ALA A 75 -16.95 10.31 -1.17
CA ALA A 75 -16.92 8.98 -0.58
C ALA A 75 -18.31 8.57 -0.07
N ASP A 76 -19.00 9.47 0.62
CA ASP A 76 -20.34 9.24 1.19
C ASP A 76 -21.44 9.07 0.13
N ARG A 77 -21.24 9.68 -1.06
CA ARG A 77 -22.17 9.57 -2.21
C ARG A 77 -21.83 8.45 -3.17
N SER A 78 -20.74 7.73 -2.91
CA SER A 78 -20.29 6.67 -3.81
C SER A 78 -21.23 5.46 -3.81
N ALA A 79 -21.18 4.69 -4.88
CA ALA A 79 -21.87 3.42 -5.04
C ALA A 79 -20.90 2.43 -5.72
N PRO A 80 -21.16 1.12 -5.68
CA PRO A 80 -20.32 0.15 -6.39
C PRO A 80 -20.10 0.55 -7.86
N GLY A 81 -18.83 0.65 -8.26
CA GLY A 81 -18.42 1.09 -9.60
C GLY A 81 -18.19 2.60 -9.75
N SER A 82 -18.40 3.40 -8.71
CA SER A 82 -18.08 4.83 -8.73
C SER A 82 -16.63 5.11 -9.07
N ILE A 83 -16.40 6.20 -9.80
CA ILE A 83 -15.08 6.80 -9.98
C ILE A 83 -15.12 8.21 -9.43
N ILE A 84 -14.37 8.45 -8.37
CA ILE A 84 -14.18 9.73 -7.73
C ILE A 84 -12.91 10.35 -8.32
N HIS A 85 -13.10 11.41 -9.10
CA HIS A 85 -12.05 12.19 -9.75
C HIS A 85 -11.72 13.37 -8.86
N VAL A 86 -10.50 13.41 -8.34
CA VAL A 86 -10.03 14.50 -7.49
C VAL A 86 -9.08 15.37 -8.31
N ARG A 87 -9.36 16.67 -8.38
CA ARG A 87 -8.54 17.66 -9.06
C ARG A 87 -7.35 18.05 -8.21
N GLU A 88 -6.27 18.45 -8.90
CA GLU A 88 -5.05 19.00 -8.31
C GLU A 88 -5.37 20.01 -7.20
N GLY A 89 -4.65 19.90 -6.08
CA GLY A 89 -4.90 20.71 -4.90
C GLY A 89 -4.51 20.02 -3.60
N VAL A 90 -4.53 20.79 -2.52
CA VAL A 90 -4.33 20.31 -1.15
C VAL A 90 -5.68 20.16 -0.47
N TYR A 91 -5.93 18.98 0.09
CA TYR A 91 -7.18 18.61 0.75
C TYR A 91 -6.88 18.32 2.23
N PRO A 92 -7.10 19.30 3.14
CA PRO A 92 -6.82 19.14 4.56
C PRO A 92 -7.93 18.33 5.27
N GLU A 93 -8.02 17.05 4.94
CA GLU A 93 -9.09 16.16 5.42
C GLU A 93 -8.61 14.74 5.71
N MET A 94 -9.39 14.02 6.52
CA MET A 94 -9.30 12.58 6.69
C MET A 94 -10.53 11.95 6.02
N VAL A 95 -10.30 11.12 5.00
CA VAL A 95 -11.37 10.52 4.18
C VAL A 95 -11.79 9.18 4.75
N ARG A 96 -12.98 9.11 5.34
CA ARG A 96 -13.59 7.86 5.82
C ARG A 96 -14.32 7.14 4.69
N VAL A 97 -13.92 5.91 4.40
CA VAL A 97 -14.53 5.06 3.39
C VAL A 97 -15.27 3.90 4.08
N HIS A 98 -16.60 3.94 4.00
CA HIS A 98 -17.48 2.95 4.62
C HIS A 98 -18.44 2.27 3.62
N ILE A 99 -18.37 2.65 2.34
CA ILE A 99 -19.14 2.03 1.25
C ILE A 99 -18.23 1.09 0.48
N SER A 100 -18.69 -0.14 0.25
CA SER A 100 -17.96 -1.14 -0.53
C SER A 100 -18.21 -1.00 -2.02
N GLY A 101 -17.19 -1.34 -2.81
CA GLY A 101 -17.38 -1.73 -4.20
C GLY A 101 -17.95 -3.15 -4.31
N ALA A 102 -17.96 -3.67 -5.53
CA ALA A 102 -18.33 -5.06 -5.84
C ALA A 102 -17.29 -5.72 -6.74
N PRO A 103 -17.27 -7.07 -6.85
CA PRO A 103 -16.47 -7.76 -7.84
C PRO A 103 -16.73 -7.19 -9.25
N GLY A 104 -15.67 -6.79 -9.96
CA GLY A 104 -15.78 -6.15 -11.27
C GLY A 104 -16.22 -4.68 -11.26
N ALA A 105 -16.72 -4.16 -10.14
CA ALA A 105 -17.17 -2.78 -9.96
C ALA A 105 -16.61 -2.16 -8.67
N PRO A 106 -15.27 -1.99 -8.57
CA PRO A 106 -14.67 -1.35 -7.42
C PRO A 106 -15.01 0.15 -7.36
N ILE A 107 -15.06 0.73 -6.17
CA ILE A 107 -15.04 2.20 -6.00
C ILE A 107 -13.61 2.67 -6.17
N ARG A 108 -13.41 3.72 -6.98
CA ARG A 108 -12.08 4.20 -7.36
C ARG A 108 -11.90 5.66 -6.99
N PHE A 109 -10.96 5.94 -6.10
CA PHE A 109 -10.41 7.27 -5.86
C PHE A 109 -9.20 7.43 -6.78
N VAL A 110 -9.23 8.43 -7.65
CA VAL A 110 -8.17 8.70 -8.62
C VAL A 110 -7.93 10.20 -8.77
N THR A 111 -6.69 10.57 -9.11
CA THR A 111 -6.37 11.94 -9.52
C THR A 111 -6.71 12.14 -10.99
N ASP A 112 -7.38 13.26 -11.30
CA ASP A 112 -7.69 13.64 -12.68
C ASP A 112 -6.38 14.03 -13.39
N ASN A 113 -6.10 13.44 -14.57
CA ASN A 113 -4.94 13.79 -15.42
C ASN A 113 -3.55 13.74 -14.76
N GLN A 114 -3.33 12.92 -13.74
CA GLN A 114 -2.06 12.89 -12.97
C GLN A 114 -1.76 14.22 -12.24
N GLY A 115 -2.78 15.04 -11.97
CA GLY A 115 -2.62 16.25 -11.16
C GLY A 115 -2.09 15.91 -9.76
N HIS A 116 -1.28 16.81 -9.21
CA HIS A 116 -0.72 16.68 -7.86
C HIS A 116 -1.81 16.91 -6.82
N VAL A 117 -2.33 15.82 -6.25
CA VAL A 117 -3.36 15.86 -5.21
C VAL A 117 -2.75 15.43 -3.90
N VAL A 118 -2.69 16.37 -2.95
CA VAL A 118 -2.16 16.16 -1.61
C VAL A 118 -3.32 16.00 -0.64
N ILE A 119 -3.35 14.88 0.07
CA ILE A 119 -4.19 14.69 1.25
C ILE A 119 -3.32 15.01 2.46
N ASP A 120 -3.59 16.17 3.07
CA ASP A 120 -2.90 16.64 4.28
C ASP A 120 -3.78 16.32 5.50
N SER A 121 -3.55 15.17 6.11
CA SER A 121 -4.42 14.66 7.16
C SER A 121 -4.30 15.51 8.42
N PRO A 122 -5.42 16.06 8.95
CA PRO A 122 -5.42 16.75 10.24
C PRO A 122 -5.54 15.77 11.44
N ARG A 123 -5.55 14.46 11.18
CA ARG A 123 -5.88 13.39 12.12
C ARG A 123 -5.03 12.15 11.85
N GLU A 124 -5.45 11.00 12.38
CA GLU A 124 -4.66 9.78 12.36
C GLU A 124 -4.69 8.99 11.03
N ALA A 125 -5.39 9.46 10.00
CA ALA A 125 -5.42 8.79 8.70
C ALA A 125 -5.64 9.76 7.54
N GLY A 126 -4.98 9.53 6.40
CA GLY A 126 -5.35 10.19 5.14
C GLY A 126 -6.63 9.58 4.56
N PHE A 127 -6.57 8.27 4.29
CA PHE A 127 -7.74 7.44 4.05
C PHE A 127 -7.97 6.45 5.20
N ASP A 128 -9.17 6.46 5.76
CA ASP A 128 -9.61 5.54 6.81
C ASP A 128 -10.69 4.59 6.28
N LEU A 129 -10.32 3.34 6.03
CA LEU A 129 -11.19 2.30 5.48
C LEU A 129 -11.55 1.31 6.57
N VAL A 130 -12.86 1.11 6.80
CA VAL A 130 -13.35 0.18 7.83
C VAL A 130 -14.49 -0.66 7.28
N ASN A 131 -14.36 -1.99 7.35
CA ASN A 131 -15.40 -2.95 6.92
C ASN A 131 -15.82 -2.79 5.45
N VAL A 132 -14.84 -2.54 4.56
CA VAL A 132 -15.12 -2.33 3.13
C VAL A 132 -14.35 -3.29 2.24
N THR A 133 -14.85 -3.49 1.02
CA THR A 133 -14.20 -4.33 0.03
C THR A 133 -14.21 -3.69 -1.36
N HIS A 134 -13.29 -4.11 -2.23
CA HIS A 134 -13.18 -3.65 -3.62
C HIS A 134 -13.02 -2.13 -3.73
N ILE A 135 -12.10 -1.56 -2.94
CA ILE A 135 -11.73 -0.15 -3.02
C ILE A 135 -10.43 -0.01 -3.80
N LYS A 136 -10.30 1.05 -4.60
CA LYS A 136 -9.03 1.43 -5.22
C LYS A 136 -8.68 2.86 -4.84
N ILE A 137 -7.49 3.05 -4.27
CA ILE A 137 -6.91 4.36 -3.98
C ILE A 137 -5.61 4.45 -4.77
N GLY A 138 -5.50 5.45 -5.64
CA GLY A 138 -4.27 5.63 -6.40
C GLY A 138 -4.09 7.00 -7.03
N GLY A 139 -2.83 7.44 -7.06
CA GLY A 139 -2.41 8.71 -7.63
C GLY A 139 -2.22 9.83 -6.60
N PHE A 140 -2.44 9.58 -5.31
CA PHE A 140 -2.43 10.61 -4.28
C PHE A 140 -1.05 10.75 -3.63
N GLU A 141 -0.69 11.98 -3.28
CA GLU A 141 0.24 12.26 -2.20
C GLU A 141 -0.53 12.26 -0.87
N ILE A 142 -0.03 11.57 0.15
CA ILE A 142 -0.72 11.41 1.44
C ILE A 142 0.26 11.64 2.59
N THR A 143 -0.06 12.61 3.44
CA THR A 143 0.80 13.08 4.53
C THR A 143 0.02 13.51 5.77
N GLY A 144 0.72 13.73 6.88
CA GLY A 144 0.17 14.29 8.12
C GLY A 144 -0.60 13.30 9.01
N ALA A 145 -0.68 12.02 8.64
CA ALA A 145 -1.49 11.04 9.37
C ALA A 145 -0.77 10.47 10.60
N TRP A 146 -0.90 11.15 11.74
CA TRP A 146 -0.26 10.78 13.02
C TRP A 146 -1.30 10.54 14.12
N MET A 147 -1.08 9.52 14.95
CA MET A 147 -1.81 9.37 16.21
C MET A 147 -1.43 10.50 17.18
N PRO A 148 -2.37 10.97 18.02
CA PRO A 148 -2.03 11.88 19.11
C PRO A 148 -1.02 11.23 20.05
N GLU A 149 -0.02 12.00 20.52
CA GLU A 149 1.04 11.52 21.43
C GLU A 149 0.52 10.84 22.71
N THR A 150 -0.73 11.11 23.11
CA THR A 150 -1.38 10.54 24.29
C THR A 150 -2.04 9.17 24.05
N ALA A 151 -2.04 8.66 22.82
CA ALA A 151 -2.53 7.32 22.51
C ALA A 151 -1.49 6.27 22.94
N THR A 152 -1.66 5.70 24.13
CA THR A 152 -0.77 4.64 24.62
C THR A 152 -0.93 3.36 23.79
N ALA A 153 0.19 2.68 23.55
CA ALA A 153 0.31 1.41 22.80
C ALA A 153 -0.60 0.26 23.33
N ASN A 154 -1.18 0.41 24.52
CA ASN A 154 -2.11 -0.54 25.12
C ASN A 154 -3.56 -0.42 24.59
N ALA A 155 -3.84 0.49 23.64
CA ALA A 155 -5.15 0.59 23.00
C ALA A 155 -5.51 -0.60 22.07
N ALA A 156 -4.55 -1.49 21.80
CA ALA A 156 -4.72 -2.68 20.98
C ALA A 156 -5.71 -3.72 21.54
N GLU A 157 -6.13 -3.60 22.80
CA GLU A 157 -7.04 -4.57 23.46
C GLU A 157 -8.53 -4.17 23.45
N LEU A 158 -8.91 -2.99 22.94
CA LEU A 158 -10.29 -2.47 23.06
C LEU A 158 -10.92 -1.97 21.75
N GLY A 159 -10.48 -2.48 20.59
CA GLY A 159 -11.08 -2.12 19.30
C GLY A 159 -10.84 -0.67 18.88
N ARG A 160 -9.86 0.02 19.48
CA ARG A 160 -9.35 1.31 18.99
C ARG A 160 -8.15 1.06 18.08
N PRO A 161 -8.04 1.79 16.96
CA PRO A 161 -6.87 1.69 16.10
C PRO A 161 -5.62 2.11 16.89
N ALA A 162 -4.62 1.23 16.94
CA ALA A 162 -3.39 1.43 17.71
C ALA A 162 -2.34 2.29 16.97
N HIS A 163 -2.53 2.50 15.66
CA HIS A 163 -1.59 3.19 14.78
C HIS A 163 -2.34 4.14 13.84
N GLY A 164 -1.69 5.25 13.48
CA GLY A 164 -2.12 6.10 12.38
C GLY A 164 -1.58 5.58 11.06
N GLY A 165 -1.97 6.22 9.96
CA GLY A 165 -1.24 6.05 8.71
C GLY A 165 -1.89 6.66 7.49
N GLY A 166 -1.08 6.89 6.45
CA GLY A 166 -1.56 7.51 5.22
C GLY A 166 -2.79 6.78 4.64
N ILE A 167 -2.69 5.44 4.55
CA ILE A 167 -3.85 4.57 4.30
C ILE A 167 -4.02 3.62 5.48
N ARG A 168 -5.07 3.84 6.28
CA ARG A 168 -5.48 2.96 7.37
C ARG A 168 -6.62 2.05 6.92
N ALA A 169 -6.43 0.74 7.02
CA ALA A 169 -7.38 -0.25 6.53
C ALA A 169 -7.65 -1.34 7.58
N VAL A 170 -8.88 -1.35 8.12
CA VAL A 170 -9.34 -2.31 9.13
C VAL A 170 -10.47 -3.17 8.58
N ARG A 171 -10.26 -4.49 8.51
CA ARG A 171 -11.10 -5.49 7.81
C ARG A 171 -11.47 -5.05 6.39
N VAL A 172 -10.43 -4.73 5.63
CA VAL A 172 -10.55 -4.34 4.22
C VAL A 172 -10.10 -5.49 3.34
N HIS A 173 -10.90 -5.79 2.32
CA HIS A 173 -10.64 -6.96 1.49
C HIS A 173 -10.68 -6.67 -0.01
N LYS A 174 -9.84 -7.36 -0.79
CA LYS A 174 -9.88 -7.31 -2.26
C LYS A 174 -9.73 -5.89 -2.83
N SER A 175 -8.98 -5.05 -2.12
CA SER A 175 -8.74 -3.65 -2.47
C SER A 175 -7.34 -3.45 -3.07
N VAL A 176 -7.12 -2.30 -3.69
CA VAL A 176 -5.87 -1.94 -4.36
C VAL A 176 -5.41 -0.56 -3.91
N PHE A 177 -4.20 -0.48 -3.36
CA PHE A 177 -3.54 0.76 -2.97
C PHE A 177 -2.30 0.91 -3.85
N ALA A 178 -2.37 1.81 -4.84
CA ALA A 178 -1.33 1.84 -5.86
C ALA A 178 -1.05 3.21 -6.46
N ARG A 179 0.21 3.45 -6.82
CA ARG A 179 0.66 4.73 -7.38
C ARG A 179 0.41 5.91 -6.45
N ASN A 180 0.62 5.70 -5.15
CA ASN A 180 0.58 6.78 -4.17
C ASN A 180 2.01 7.15 -3.75
N VAL A 181 2.15 8.39 -3.30
CA VAL A 181 3.34 8.92 -2.64
C VAL A 181 2.93 9.12 -1.18
N ILE A 182 3.49 8.38 -0.23
CA ILE A 182 2.99 8.32 1.14
C ILE A 182 4.13 8.61 2.11
N HIS A 183 4.07 9.75 2.79
CA HIS A 183 5.17 10.20 3.63
C HIS A 183 4.75 11.06 4.81
N ASP A 184 5.63 11.16 5.81
CA ASP A 184 5.39 11.93 7.04
C ASP A 184 4.05 11.54 7.69
N ASN A 185 3.85 10.24 7.88
CA ASN A 185 2.73 9.64 8.63
C ASN A 185 3.28 8.73 9.74
N ASP A 186 2.41 8.20 10.61
CA ASP A 186 2.77 7.07 11.47
C ASP A 186 3.22 5.86 10.62
N ALA A 187 2.28 5.06 10.12
CA ALA A 187 2.57 4.07 9.08
C ALA A 187 2.27 4.67 7.71
N GLY A 188 2.92 4.19 6.65
CA GLY A 188 2.50 4.54 5.29
C GLY A 188 1.14 3.90 4.98
N ILE A 189 1.09 2.58 5.03
CA ILE A 189 -0.12 1.76 4.82
C ILE A 189 -0.22 0.76 5.97
N TRP A 190 -1.29 0.87 6.77
CA TRP A 190 -1.57 -0.06 7.85
C TRP A 190 -2.79 -0.94 7.54
N LEU A 191 -2.56 -2.25 7.46
CA LEU A 191 -3.58 -3.28 7.29
C LEU A 191 -3.80 -4.02 8.62
N ALA A 192 -5.02 -3.95 9.16
CA ALA A 192 -5.46 -4.77 10.28
C ALA A 192 -6.62 -5.68 9.84
N GLU A 193 -6.51 -6.98 10.08
CA GLU A 193 -7.55 -7.98 9.73
C GLU A 193 -7.97 -7.92 8.26
N SER A 194 -7.05 -7.49 7.39
CA SER A 194 -7.34 -7.10 6.01
C SER A 194 -6.70 -8.08 5.04
N ASN A 195 -7.49 -8.60 4.10
CA ASN A 195 -7.14 -9.80 3.32
C ASN A 195 -7.21 -9.57 1.82
N ALA A 196 -6.37 -10.28 1.06
CA ALA A 196 -6.40 -10.29 -0.40
C ALA A 196 -6.29 -8.89 -1.04
N ASN A 197 -5.57 -7.97 -0.40
CA ASN A 197 -5.31 -6.64 -0.93
C ASN A 197 -4.03 -6.63 -1.78
N LYS A 198 -3.94 -5.64 -2.67
CA LYS A 198 -2.74 -5.39 -3.47
C LYS A 198 -2.18 -4.01 -3.13
N ILE A 199 -0.93 -3.97 -2.70
CA ILE A 199 -0.17 -2.75 -2.41
C ILE A 199 0.96 -2.67 -3.40
N HIS A 200 0.88 -1.78 -4.38
CA HIS A 200 1.89 -1.78 -5.44
C HIS A 200 2.14 -0.45 -6.11
N ASN A 201 3.33 -0.28 -6.69
CA ASN A 201 3.72 0.94 -7.39
C ASN A 201 3.65 2.17 -6.49
N ASN A 202 3.88 2.06 -5.18
CA ASN A 202 3.88 3.22 -4.30
C ASN A 202 5.31 3.68 -4.00
N VAL A 203 5.46 4.96 -3.67
CA VAL A 203 6.67 5.54 -3.09
C VAL A 203 6.34 5.88 -1.64
N LEU A 204 7.00 5.23 -0.68
CA LEU A 204 6.74 5.45 0.76
C LEU A 204 8.02 5.87 1.48
N TYR A 205 8.00 6.98 2.19
CA TYR A 205 9.19 7.47 2.89
C TYR A 205 8.88 8.32 4.12
N GLN A 206 9.85 8.48 5.02
CA GLN A 206 9.71 9.34 6.22
C GLN A 206 8.47 9.04 7.06
N ASN A 207 7.98 7.81 7.03
CA ASN A 207 6.93 7.38 7.95
C ASN A 207 7.58 7.01 9.30
N GLY A 208 6.91 7.32 10.41
CA GLY A 208 7.43 7.13 11.76
C GLY A 208 7.49 5.67 12.21
N GLU A 209 6.66 4.81 11.63
CA GLU A 209 6.61 3.37 11.82
C GLU A 209 6.85 2.63 10.49
N ALA A 210 6.54 1.33 10.44
CA ALA A 210 6.69 0.56 9.22
C ALA A 210 5.87 1.15 8.05
N SER A 211 6.54 1.35 6.91
CA SER A 211 5.91 1.91 5.70
C SER A 211 4.73 1.06 5.22
N VAL A 212 4.86 -0.26 5.26
CA VAL A 212 3.74 -1.19 5.05
C VAL A 212 3.65 -2.13 6.25
N ARG A 213 2.55 -2.06 6.99
CA ARG A 213 2.31 -2.87 8.18
C ARG A 213 1.09 -3.75 8.00
N VAL A 214 1.24 -5.06 8.18
CA VAL A 214 0.12 -6.01 8.15
C VAL A 214 0.00 -6.72 9.50
N LYS A 215 -1.20 -6.71 10.07
CA LYS A 215 -1.50 -7.43 11.30
C LYS A 215 -2.78 -8.24 11.11
N ARG A 216 -2.71 -9.56 11.30
CA ARG A 216 -3.82 -10.50 11.08
C ARG A 216 -4.41 -10.43 9.67
N GLY A 217 -3.59 -10.13 8.66
CA GLY A 217 -4.01 -9.95 7.27
C GLY A 217 -3.42 -11.01 6.35
N HIS A 218 -4.27 -11.77 5.67
CA HIS A 218 -3.89 -12.92 4.85
C HIS A 218 -3.94 -12.63 3.34
N HIS A 219 -3.13 -13.34 2.57
CA HIS A 219 -3.12 -13.36 1.11
C HIS A 219 -2.93 -11.98 0.47
N ASN A 220 -2.25 -11.07 1.18
CA ASN A 220 -1.93 -9.76 0.65
C ASN A 220 -0.75 -9.85 -0.31
N ARG A 221 -0.72 -8.98 -1.32
CA ARG A 221 0.38 -8.88 -2.29
C ARG A 221 0.98 -7.49 -2.19
N ILE A 222 2.24 -7.42 -1.79
CA ILE A 222 2.99 -6.17 -1.60
C ILE A 222 4.13 -6.19 -2.61
N TYR A 223 4.02 -5.39 -3.68
CA TYR A 223 4.99 -5.50 -4.76
C TYR A 223 5.29 -4.22 -5.49
N ASN A 224 6.48 -4.10 -6.05
CA ASN A 224 6.85 -2.94 -6.86
C ASN A 224 6.67 -1.63 -6.10
N ASN A 225 7.00 -1.60 -4.80
CA ASN A 225 7.03 -0.38 -4.01
C ASN A 225 8.48 0.07 -3.80
N LEU A 226 8.70 1.38 -3.84
CA LEU A 226 9.93 2.01 -3.42
C LEU A 226 9.72 2.53 -2.01
N ILE A 227 10.51 2.05 -1.06
CA ILE A 227 10.40 2.37 0.36
C ILE A 227 11.75 2.88 0.84
N PHE A 228 11.79 4.04 1.49
CA PHE A 228 13.05 4.54 2.03
C PHE A 228 12.92 5.46 3.24
N ASN A 229 13.96 5.51 4.06
CA ASN A 229 14.12 6.46 5.16
C ASN A 229 12.90 6.51 6.12
N ASN A 230 12.45 5.37 6.64
CA ASN A 230 11.39 5.28 7.63
C ASN A 230 11.95 5.05 9.04
N GLY A 231 11.12 5.30 10.06
CA GLY A 231 11.33 4.75 11.40
C GLY A 231 11.93 5.68 12.46
N THR A 232 11.16 6.70 12.87
CA THR A 232 11.44 7.37 14.16
C THR A 232 11.00 6.54 15.37
N ARG A 233 10.03 5.63 15.21
CA ARG A 233 9.46 4.75 16.26
C ARG A 233 9.63 3.26 15.97
N GLU A 234 9.40 2.84 14.73
CA GLU A 234 9.58 1.45 14.27
C GLU A 234 10.31 1.47 12.92
N ARG A 235 11.51 0.89 12.88
CA ARG A 235 12.47 1.00 11.77
C ARG A 235 12.36 -0.19 10.82
N TRP A 236 11.21 -0.35 10.15
CA TRP A 236 11.03 -1.43 9.17
C TRP A 236 10.41 -0.90 7.88
N GLY A 237 10.79 -1.45 6.73
CA GLY A 237 10.11 -1.11 5.48
C GLY A 237 8.74 -1.79 5.40
N ILE A 238 8.74 -3.13 5.42
CA ILE A 238 7.54 -3.96 5.33
C ILE A 238 7.50 -4.90 6.53
N THR A 239 6.38 -4.93 7.25
CA THR A 239 6.17 -5.86 8.38
C THR A 239 4.88 -6.63 8.20
N PHE A 240 4.88 -7.91 8.59
CA PHE A 240 3.63 -8.64 8.73
C PHE A 240 3.63 -9.64 9.89
N TYR A 241 2.50 -9.62 10.59
CA TYR A 241 2.22 -10.41 11.79
C TYR A 241 0.91 -11.17 11.63
N CYS A 242 0.90 -12.43 12.06
CA CYS A 242 -0.26 -13.31 11.97
C CYS A 242 -0.88 -13.34 10.57
N ALA A 243 -0.02 -13.43 9.56
CA ALA A 243 -0.40 -13.32 8.15
C ALA A 243 -0.13 -14.64 7.42
N LEU A 244 -1.12 -15.15 6.69
CA LEU A 244 -0.95 -16.39 5.92
C LEU A 244 -0.94 -16.04 4.44
N GLY A 245 -0.09 -16.69 3.65
CA GLY A 245 -0.14 -16.58 2.19
C GLY A 245 0.25 -15.21 1.63
N THR A 246 0.89 -14.35 2.43
CA THR A 246 1.31 -13.01 1.97
C THR A 246 2.48 -13.15 1.00
N LYS A 247 2.47 -12.36 -0.07
CA LYS A 247 3.55 -12.33 -1.07
C LYS A 247 4.18 -10.95 -1.10
N VAL A 248 5.51 -10.89 -1.00
CA VAL A 248 6.30 -9.66 -1.06
C VAL A 248 7.32 -9.80 -2.17
N TYR A 249 7.22 -8.99 -3.22
CA TYR A 249 8.10 -9.15 -4.38
C TYR A 249 8.34 -7.89 -5.19
N HIS A 250 9.47 -7.80 -5.90
CA HIS A 250 9.81 -6.63 -6.71
C HIS A 250 9.84 -5.31 -5.92
N ASN A 251 10.08 -5.33 -4.60
CA ASN A 251 10.20 -4.09 -3.82
C ASN A 251 11.66 -3.67 -3.73
N THR A 252 11.92 -2.37 -3.79
CA THR A 252 13.20 -1.79 -3.37
C THR A 252 12.99 -1.08 -2.05
N VAL A 253 13.69 -1.51 -1.01
CA VAL A 253 13.53 -0.99 0.35
C VAL A 253 14.89 -0.55 0.88
N ILE A 254 15.03 0.72 1.24
CA ILE A 254 16.29 1.35 1.62
C ILE A 254 16.14 1.99 3.00
N GLU A 255 16.66 1.35 4.05
CA GLU A 255 16.45 1.83 5.42
C GLU A 255 17.76 2.19 6.12
N PRO A 256 17.79 3.33 6.86
CA PRO A 256 18.95 3.71 7.65
C PRO A 256 19.11 2.85 8.89
N SER A 257 18.04 2.20 9.36
CA SER A 257 18.14 1.22 10.43
C SER A 257 16.98 0.23 10.45
N GLY A 258 17.12 -0.82 11.26
CA GLY A 258 16.23 -1.99 11.25
C GLY A 258 16.26 -2.70 9.90
N GLY A 259 15.13 -3.12 9.35
CA GLY A 259 15.12 -4.02 8.20
C GLY A 259 14.13 -3.73 7.10
N ALA A 260 14.48 -4.19 5.89
CA ALA A 260 13.65 -4.01 4.73
C ALA A 260 12.34 -4.81 4.85
N ILE A 261 12.42 -6.07 5.30
CA ILE A 261 11.25 -6.93 5.51
C ILE A 261 11.35 -7.62 6.87
N TYR A 262 10.30 -7.52 7.67
CA TYR A 262 10.14 -8.25 8.93
C TYR A 262 8.93 -9.20 8.87
N ILE A 263 9.15 -10.43 9.33
CA ILE A 263 8.15 -11.49 9.34
C ILE A 263 8.07 -12.09 10.72
N TYR A 264 6.87 -12.16 11.29
CA TYR A 264 6.64 -12.84 12.56
C TYR A 264 6.20 -14.28 12.32
N GLU A 265 7.00 -15.26 12.77
CA GLU A 265 6.75 -16.70 12.63
C GLU A 265 6.28 -17.36 13.95
N GLY A 266 5.75 -16.58 14.90
CA GLY A 266 4.97 -17.12 16.03
C GLY A 266 5.67 -17.24 17.38
N THR A 267 6.83 -16.63 17.58
CA THR A 267 7.74 -17.01 18.69
C THR A 267 7.48 -16.34 20.04
N ALA A 268 6.66 -15.29 20.09
CA ALA A 268 6.31 -14.60 21.33
C ALA A 268 4.79 -14.41 21.46
N ASN A 269 4.25 -14.60 22.66
CA ASN A 269 2.86 -14.29 22.98
C ASN A 269 2.64 -12.76 22.97
N LEU A 270 2.44 -12.17 21.79
CA LEU A 270 2.32 -10.73 21.59
C LEU A 270 1.09 -10.10 22.28
N THR A 271 0.14 -10.92 22.76
CA THR A 271 -1.14 -10.45 23.31
C THR A 271 -1.46 -11.03 24.68
N GLY A 272 -0.55 -11.78 25.31
CA GLY A 272 -0.83 -12.55 26.53
C GLY A 272 -1.81 -13.72 26.34
N THR A 273 -2.42 -13.87 25.17
CA THR A 273 -3.38 -14.90 24.82
C THR A 273 -2.68 -16.25 24.56
N PRO A 274 -3.15 -17.38 25.13
CA PRO A 274 -2.50 -18.67 24.88
C PRO A 274 -2.64 -19.15 23.43
N PRO A 275 -1.68 -19.94 22.90
CA PRO A 275 -1.84 -20.62 21.62
C PRO A 275 -3.15 -21.41 21.53
N GLY A 276 -3.83 -21.35 20.38
CA GLY A 276 -5.11 -22.01 20.12
C GLY A 276 -6.33 -21.13 20.36
N ASP A 277 -6.17 -19.98 21.04
CA ASP A 277 -7.24 -19.00 21.22
C ASP A 277 -7.48 -18.18 19.93
N PRO A 278 -8.72 -17.79 19.60
CA PRO A 278 -9.02 -16.93 18.44
C PRO A 278 -8.29 -15.59 18.42
N GLY A 279 -7.93 -15.05 19.60
CA GLY A 279 -7.15 -13.84 19.77
C GLY A 279 -5.65 -14.03 19.60
N PHE A 280 -5.16 -15.27 19.54
CA PHE A 280 -3.73 -15.56 19.37
C PHE A 280 -3.21 -15.05 18.02
N CYS A 281 -2.04 -14.41 18.03
CA CYS A 281 -1.35 -14.06 16.78
C CYS A 281 -0.65 -15.32 16.25
N ILE A 282 -1.28 -15.97 15.27
CA ILE A 282 -0.69 -17.15 14.62
C ILE A 282 0.68 -16.85 13.98
N PRO A 283 1.53 -17.85 13.75
CA PRO A 283 2.70 -17.71 12.89
C PRO A 283 2.31 -17.18 11.51
N SER A 284 3.09 -16.25 10.97
CA SER A 284 2.97 -15.92 9.56
C SER A 284 3.56 -17.06 8.74
N ASN A 285 2.77 -17.62 7.82
CA ASN A 285 3.11 -18.86 7.12
C ASN A 285 2.63 -18.86 5.66
N ASP A 286 3.03 -19.85 4.87
CA ASP A 286 2.76 -19.96 3.43
C ASP A 286 3.16 -18.68 2.64
N THR A 287 4.13 -17.93 3.16
CA THR A 287 4.58 -16.64 2.64
C THR A 287 5.62 -16.84 1.56
N GLN A 288 5.63 -15.95 0.57
CA GLN A 288 6.70 -15.89 -0.43
C GLN A 288 7.34 -14.50 -0.42
N VAL A 289 8.65 -14.45 -0.24
CA VAL A 289 9.45 -13.22 -0.34
C VAL A 289 10.53 -13.43 -1.39
N TYR A 290 10.37 -12.76 -2.52
CA TYR A 290 11.22 -13.00 -3.68
C TYR A 290 11.37 -11.77 -4.57
N ASP A 291 12.42 -11.71 -5.37
CA ASP A 291 12.69 -10.61 -6.32
C ASP A 291 12.82 -9.23 -5.65
N ASN A 292 13.08 -9.17 -4.34
CA ASN A 292 13.23 -7.90 -3.63
C ASN A 292 14.69 -7.47 -3.59
N LEU A 293 14.86 -6.15 -3.53
CA LEU A 293 16.13 -5.49 -3.31
C LEU A 293 16.08 -4.72 -1.99
N GLY A 294 16.70 -5.25 -0.94
CA GLY A 294 16.76 -4.57 0.36
C GLY A 294 18.13 -3.98 0.61
N VAL A 295 18.20 -2.69 0.87
CA VAL A 295 19.42 -1.94 1.15
C VAL A 295 19.38 -1.41 2.57
N VAL A 296 20.46 -1.64 3.30
CA VAL A 296 20.70 -1.02 4.59
C VAL A 296 21.82 0.01 4.45
N ILE A 297 21.54 1.23 4.90
CA ILE A 297 22.45 2.38 4.85
C ILE A 297 22.86 2.88 6.23
N GLY A 298 22.61 2.10 7.29
CA GLY A 298 23.02 2.42 8.66
C GLY A 298 24.45 2.02 8.98
N LYS A 299 25.16 2.84 9.77
CA LYS A 299 26.58 2.63 10.13
C LYS A 299 26.83 1.62 11.26
N LEU A 300 25.80 1.32 12.06
CA LEU A 300 25.93 0.44 13.23
C LEU A 300 25.57 -1.00 12.83
N ALA A 301 26.59 -1.87 12.78
CA ALA A 301 26.40 -3.32 12.73
C ALA A 301 25.44 -3.74 13.84
N GLY A 302 24.49 -4.61 13.52
CA GLY A 302 23.56 -5.17 14.52
C GLY A 302 22.39 -4.27 14.92
N GLU A 303 22.27 -3.03 14.41
CA GLU A 303 21.01 -2.26 14.43
C GLU A 303 20.18 -2.46 13.16
N THR A 304 20.74 -3.17 12.18
CA THR A 304 20.26 -3.14 10.80
C THR A 304 20.37 -4.52 10.15
N ALA A 305 19.31 -4.96 9.47
CA ALA A 305 19.19 -6.29 8.87
C ALA A 305 18.14 -6.28 7.75
N PRO A 306 18.51 -6.40 6.46
CA PRO A 306 17.55 -6.32 5.37
C PRO A 306 16.35 -7.29 5.46
N LEU A 307 16.56 -8.56 5.83
CA LEU A 307 15.46 -9.50 6.11
C LEU A 307 15.54 -10.01 7.54
N VAL A 308 14.46 -9.81 8.29
CA VAL A 308 14.31 -10.29 9.66
C VAL A 308 13.11 -11.22 9.75
N ILE A 309 13.37 -12.39 10.32
CA ILE A 309 12.39 -13.43 10.58
C ILE A 309 12.40 -13.64 12.08
N GLY A 310 11.37 -13.18 12.80
CA GLY A 310 11.33 -13.29 14.27
C GLY A 310 10.61 -14.56 14.73
N SER A 311 11.14 -15.37 15.64
CA SER A 311 12.49 -15.41 16.24
C SER A 311 12.84 -16.86 16.61
N SER A 312 12.98 -17.68 15.59
CA SER A 312 13.79 -18.88 15.59
C SER A 312 13.59 -19.50 14.23
N THR A 313 14.69 -19.79 13.56
CA THR A 313 14.77 -20.93 12.63
C THR A 313 13.82 -22.03 13.11
N THR A 314 13.17 -22.80 12.25
CA THR A 314 12.17 -23.85 12.59
C THR A 314 12.38 -24.73 13.86
N THR A 315 13.55 -24.69 14.51
CA THR A 315 13.99 -25.36 15.74
C THR A 315 13.61 -24.77 17.11
N ASP A 316 13.40 -23.45 17.34
CA ASP A 316 13.01 -22.92 18.69
C ASP A 316 11.55 -22.46 18.78
N ARG A 317 10.76 -22.73 17.74
CA ARG A 317 9.30 -22.58 17.83
C ARG A 317 8.76 -23.56 18.88
N PRO A 318 8.00 -23.10 19.89
CA PRO A 318 7.40 -23.99 20.88
C PRO A 318 6.58 -25.12 20.24
N ASP A 319 6.75 -26.36 20.71
CA ASP A 319 6.06 -27.57 20.21
C ASP A 319 4.54 -27.38 20.05
N ILE A 320 3.93 -26.63 20.97
CA ILE A 320 2.49 -26.36 20.94
C ILE A 320 2.05 -25.62 19.67
N LEU A 321 2.90 -24.74 19.13
CA LEU A 321 2.59 -24.03 17.90
C LEU A 321 2.70 -24.95 16.69
N GLU A 322 3.68 -25.85 16.68
CA GLU A 322 3.83 -26.85 15.63
C GLU A 322 2.62 -27.79 15.62
N GLN A 323 2.17 -28.25 16.79
CA GLN A 323 0.98 -29.09 16.93
C GLN A 323 -0.30 -28.40 16.45
N LEU A 324 -0.46 -27.10 16.73
CA LEU A 324 -1.69 -26.37 16.42
C LEU A 324 -1.74 -25.85 14.98
N TYR A 325 -0.62 -25.40 14.44
CA TYR A 325 -0.59 -24.68 13.16
C TYR A 325 0.29 -25.34 12.09
N GLY A 326 0.92 -26.48 12.40
CA GLY A 326 1.78 -27.21 11.48
C GLY A 326 3.10 -26.50 11.16
N PRO A 327 3.90 -27.07 10.24
CA PRO A 327 5.23 -26.58 9.93
C PRO A 327 5.19 -25.25 9.16
N LEU A 328 6.28 -24.51 9.26
CA LEU A 328 6.49 -23.32 8.44
C LEU A 328 6.91 -23.73 7.02
N THR A 329 6.27 -23.12 6.03
CA THR A 329 6.38 -23.41 4.58
C THR A 329 6.79 -22.16 3.79
N ASN A 330 7.29 -21.14 4.48
CA ASN A 330 7.70 -19.88 3.89
C ASN A 330 8.85 -20.07 2.88
N GLN A 331 8.84 -19.28 1.82
CA GLN A 331 9.81 -19.34 0.73
C GLN A 331 10.53 -17.99 0.58
N TYR A 332 11.85 -18.04 0.53
CA TYR A 332 12.75 -16.89 0.46
C TYR A 332 13.74 -17.12 -0.69
N HIS A 333 13.54 -16.51 -1.85
CA HIS A 333 14.35 -16.81 -3.04
C HIS A 333 14.55 -15.60 -3.95
N HIS A 334 15.59 -15.57 -4.77
CA HIS A 334 15.85 -14.49 -5.74
C HIS A 334 15.82 -13.08 -5.11
N ASN A 335 16.22 -12.93 -3.84
CA ASN A 335 16.37 -11.58 -3.28
C ASN A 335 17.83 -11.18 -3.31
N LEU A 336 18.08 -9.88 -3.38
CA LEU A 336 19.37 -9.30 -3.11
C LEU A 336 19.23 -8.38 -1.92
N PHE A 337 19.93 -8.72 -0.85
CA PHE A 337 20.06 -7.87 0.32
C PHE A 337 21.45 -7.26 0.27
N TYR A 338 21.62 -6.01 0.66
CA TYR A 338 22.90 -5.33 0.56
C TYR A 338 23.07 -4.40 1.76
N ASN A 339 24.22 -4.50 2.41
CA ASN A 339 24.62 -3.59 3.46
C ASN A 339 25.77 -2.71 2.96
N ARG A 340 25.54 -1.39 2.90
CA ARG A 340 26.52 -0.42 2.37
C ARG A 340 27.85 -0.40 3.15
N PHE A 341 27.85 -0.75 4.43
CA PHE A 341 29.06 -0.69 5.28
C PHE A 341 29.72 -2.04 5.50
N PHE A 342 29.01 -3.13 5.20
CA PHE A 342 29.47 -4.50 5.40
C PHE A 342 29.34 -5.26 4.07
N GLU A 343 30.08 -4.80 3.06
CA GLU A 343 30.01 -5.34 1.69
C GLU A 343 30.51 -6.78 1.55
N ALA A 344 31.14 -7.34 2.57
CA ALA A 344 31.50 -8.76 2.65
C ALA A 344 30.40 -9.62 3.29
N ASP A 345 29.48 -8.98 4.03
CA ASP A 345 28.37 -9.60 4.77
C ASP A 345 27.07 -9.28 4.01
N VAL A 346 26.99 -9.71 2.75
CA VAL A 346 25.99 -9.19 1.78
C VAL A 346 24.58 -9.70 2.05
N VAL A 347 24.30 -10.31 3.18
CA VAL A 347 23.04 -11.00 3.34
C VAL A 347 22.78 -11.06 4.84
N SER A 348 21.59 -10.60 5.22
CA SER A 348 21.00 -10.86 6.52
C SER A 348 19.74 -11.62 6.20
N TRP A 349 19.70 -12.87 6.61
CA TRP A 349 18.52 -13.70 6.48
C TRP A 349 18.27 -14.43 7.80
N GLY A 350 17.71 -13.74 8.79
CA GLY A 350 17.37 -14.26 10.15
C GLY A 350 18.60 -14.60 11.03
N ASP A 351 18.69 -14.33 12.34
CA ASP A 351 17.68 -14.08 13.39
C ASP A 351 18.25 -13.25 14.58
N PHE A 352 17.35 -12.78 15.46
CA PHE A 352 17.42 -12.15 16.80
C PHE A 352 17.96 -10.73 16.95
N ALA A 353 17.03 -9.80 17.23
CA ALA A 353 17.14 -8.95 18.41
C ALA A 353 15.74 -8.78 19.02
N GLU A 354 15.35 -9.72 19.88
CA GLU A 354 14.43 -9.35 20.96
C GLU A 354 15.13 -8.24 21.75
N ARG A 355 14.42 -7.14 21.96
CA ARG A 355 14.88 -5.85 22.48
C ARG A 355 15.51 -5.91 23.89
N LEU A 356 15.73 -7.09 24.46
CA LEU A 356 16.13 -7.30 25.86
C LEU A 356 17.23 -8.37 26.07
N THR A 357 17.68 -9.10 25.04
CA THR A 357 18.63 -10.23 25.24
C THR A 357 20.02 -10.07 24.61
N PHE A 358 20.21 -9.40 23.47
CA PHE A 358 21.55 -9.27 22.86
C PHE A 358 21.80 -7.91 22.24
N ALA A 359 23.04 -7.45 22.31
CA ALA A 359 23.45 -6.11 21.88
C ALA A 359 23.52 -5.92 20.35
N TYR A 360 23.31 -6.96 19.51
CA TYR A 360 23.48 -6.93 18.05
C TYR A 360 22.66 -8.07 17.37
N TYR A 361 22.12 -7.88 16.17
CA TYR A 361 21.59 -8.97 15.30
C TYR A 361 22.72 -9.93 14.88
N ASP A 362 22.47 -11.24 14.88
CA ASP A 362 23.38 -12.24 14.30
C ASP A 362 23.15 -12.30 12.78
N LEU A 363 24.04 -11.69 12.00
CA LEU A 363 23.90 -11.57 10.55
C LEU A 363 24.40 -12.85 9.88
N LEU A 364 23.52 -13.57 9.18
CA LEU A 364 23.87 -14.77 8.40
C LEU A 364 24.16 -14.44 6.94
N ASN A 365 25.29 -14.91 6.43
CA ASN A 365 25.53 -14.88 4.99
C ASN A 365 24.60 -15.84 4.22
N LEU A 366 24.63 -15.81 2.88
CA LEU A 366 23.66 -16.55 2.05
C LEU A 366 23.84 -18.05 2.22
N ALA A 367 25.10 -18.50 2.29
CA ALA A 367 25.42 -19.92 2.47
C ALA A 367 24.98 -20.41 3.86
N GLU A 368 25.13 -19.59 4.90
CA GLU A 368 24.62 -19.88 6.25
C GLU A 368 23.09 -19.91 6.28
N PHE A 369 22.42 -19.00 5.57
CA PHE A 369 20.97 -18.99 5.48
C PHE A 369 20.41 -20.20 4.73
N GLN A 370 21.03 -20.58 3.62
CA GLN A 370 20.68 -21.76 2.83
C GLN A 370 20.77 -23.06 3.65
N GLN A 371 21.60 -23.09 4.70
CA GLN A 371 21.69 -24.22 5.62
C GLN A 371 20.54 -24.29 6.64
N LYS A 372 19.78 -23.20 6.85
CA LYS A 372 18.71 -23.17 7.85
C LYS A 372 17.49 -24.00 7.46
N ALA A 373 17.08 -23.94 6.20
CA ALA A 373 15.98 -24.75 5.68
C ALA A 373 16.06 -24.93 4.16
N PRO A 374 15.54 -26.04 3.61
CA PRO A 374 15.47 -26.22 2.16
C PRO A 374 14.73 -25.06 1.46
N GLY A 375 15.34 -24.54 0.38
CA GLY A 375 14.75 -23.46 -0.42
C GLY A 375 14.98 -22.05 0.12
N TYR A 376 15.62 -21.90 1.29
CA TYR A 376 16.00 -20.60 1.82
C TYR A 376 17.17 -20.03 1.02
N GLY A 377 17.04 -18.79 0.54
CA GLY A 377 18.07 -18.12 -0.23
C GLY A 377 18.33 -18.74 -1.61
N ALA A 378 17.41 -19.57 -2.12
CA ALA A 378 17.57 -20.18 -3.45
C ALA A 378 17.62 -19.09 -4.53
N ASP A 379 18.60 -19.18 -5.44
CA ASP A 379 18.81 -18.26 -6.56
C ASP A 379 18.95 -16.78 -6.16
N SER A 380 19.17 -16.50 -4.87
CA SER A 380 19.46 -15.17 -4.36
C SER A 380 20.89 -14.75 -4.70
N LEU A 381 21.10 -13.45 -4.86
CA LEU A 381 22.41 -12.89 -5.18
C LEU A 381 23.15 -12.44 -3.91
N THR A 382 24.48 -12.51 -3.96
CA THR A 382 25.39 -11.94 -2.95
C THR A 382 26.34 -10.90 -3.53
N ASP A 383 26.26 -10.62 -4.83
CA ASP A 383 27.11 -9.63 -5.46
C ASP A 383 26.67 -8.21 -5.11
N ASN A 384 27.61 -7.27 -5.15
CA ASN A 384 27.27 -5.86 -5.03
C ASN A 384 26.22 -5.51 -6.12
N PRO A 385 25.06 -4.93 -5.76
CA PRO A 385 24.02 -4.57 -6.71
C PRO A 385 24.47 -3.55 -7.76
N LEU A 386 25.59 -2.84 -7.58
CA LEU A 386 26.08 -1.79 -8.46
C LEU A 386 24.99 -0.76 -8.79
N PHE A 387 24.70 0.08 -7.80
CA PHE A 387 23.80 1.21 -7.97
C PHE A 387 24.45 2.33 -8.80
N GLU A 388 23.63 3.14 -9.47
CA GLU A 388 24.08 4.29 -10.26
C GLU A 388 24.86 5.30 -9.41
N ASP A 389 24.36 5.65 -8.22
CA ASP A 389 25.02 6.58 -7.31
C ASP A 389 24.58 6.35 -5.84
N PRO A 390 25.04 5.26 -5.20
CA PRO A 390 24.64 4.93 -3.83
C PRO A 390 25.21 5.90 -2.79
N LEU A 391 26.21 6.71 -3.14
CA LEU A 391 26.78 7.70 -2.22
C LEU A 391 25.79 8.81 -1.93
N HIS A 392 25.02 9.19 -2.94
CA HIS A 392 23.89 10.09 -2.82
C HIS A 392 22.57 9.31 -2.87
N ASN A 393 22.55 8.02 -2.49
CA ASN A 393 21.34 7.20 -2.36
C ASN A 393 20.49 7.05 -3.65
N ASN A 394 21.06 7.25 -4.84
CA ASN A 394 20.44 6.76 -6.08
C ASN A 394 20.59 5.24 -6.16
N PHE A 395 19.60 4.52 -5.67
CA PHE A 395 19.56 3.06 -5.67
C PHE A 395 18.92 2.45 -6.94
N LYS A 396 18.93 3.17 -8.06
CA LYS A 396 18.68 2.57 -9.37
C LYS A 396 19.85 1.65 -9.74
N LEU A 397 19.53 0.50 -10.33
CA LEU A 397 20.55 -0.43 -10.80
C LEU A 397 21.30 0.14 -12.01
N ALA A 398 22.63 0.19 -11.93
CA ALA A 398 23.48 0.58 -13.05
C ALA A 398 23.35 -0.40 -14.23
N GLU A 399 23.75 0.02 -15.44
CA GLU A 399 23.66 -0.82 -16.64
C GLU A 399 24.38 -2.17 -16.53
N ASN A 400 25.49 -2.23 -15.79
CA ASN A 400 26.30 -3.43 -15.57
C ASN A 400 25.96 -4.15 -14.27
N SER A 401 24.84 -3.81 -13.62
CA SER A 401 24.44 -4.44 -12.36
C SER A 401 24.19 -5.94 -12.52
N PRO A 402 24.71 -6.78 -11.59
CA PRO A 402 24.42 -8.20 -11.58
C PRO A 402 22.96 -8.49 -11.20
N ALA A 403 22.21 -7.52 -10.68
CA ALA A 403 20.81 -7.66 -10.34
C ALA A 403 19.86 -7.47 -11.53
N LYS A 404 20.38 -7.11 -12.72
CA LYS A 404 19.58 -6.96 -13.93
C LYS A 404 19.21 -8.30 -14.55
N GLY A 405 17.92 -8.45 -14.88
CA GLY A 405 17.38 -9.69 -15.44
C GLY A 405 17.55 -10.94 -14.56
N GLN A 406 17.74 -10.78 -13.24
CA GLN A 406 17.94 -11.89 -12.30
C GLN A 406 16.74 -12.16 -11.39
N ALA A 407 15.65 -11.42 -11.55
CA ALA A 407 14.40 -11.79 -10.89
C ALA A 407 13.87 -13.11 -11.44
N SER A 408 13.01 -13.77 -10.68
CA SER A 408 12.37 -15.05 -11.03
C SER A 408 11.50 -14.99 -12.30
N ASP A 409 11.19 -13.79 -12.79
CA ASP A 409 10.45 -13.51 -14.03
C ASP A 409 11.31 -12.86 -15.12
N ASP A 410 12.64 -13.03 -15.05
CA ASP A 410 13.65 -12.48 -15.96
C ASP A 410 13.70 -10.93 -15.99
N SER A 411 13.04 -10.25 -15.06
CA SER A 411 13.16 -8.79 -14.90
C SER A 411 14.31 -8.40 -13.98
N ASP A 412 14.54 -7.09 -13.87
CA ASP A 412 15.45 -6.54 -12.88
C ASP A 412 14.91 -6.80 -11.46
N LEU A 413 15.78 -7.07 -10.49
CA LEU A 413 15.40 -7.18 -9.09
C LEU A 413 14.94 -5.83 -8.52
N GLY A 414 14.00 -5.89 -7.59
CA GLY A 414 13.46 -4.71 -6.93
C GLY A 414 12.46 -3.94 -7.80
N VAL A 415 12.33 -2.64 -7.54
CA VAL A 415 11.26 -1.83 -8.10
C VAL A 415 11.51 -1.43 -9.56
N ASN A 416 10.48 -1.54 -10.39
CA ASN A 416 10.45 -0.93 -11.71
C ASN A 416 10.10 0.56 -11.60
N PHE A 417 11.14 1.41 -11.60
CA PHE A 417 11.03 2.87 -11.53
C PHE A 417 10.15 3.50 -12.61
N GLN A 418 10.03 2.91 -13.80
CA GLN A 418 9.20 3.47 -14.89
C GLN A 418 7.70 3.43 -14.59
N THR A 419 7.31 2.63 -13.60
CA THR A 419 5.91 2.37 -13.26
C THR A 419 5.49 3.05 -11.95
N LEU A 420 6.43 3.69 -11.26
CA LEU A 420 6.17 4.46 -10.05
C LEU A 420 5.51 5.82 -10.39
N PRO A 421 4.86 6.47 -9.43
CA PRO A 421 4.42 7.86 -9.54
C PRO A 421 5.51 8.77 -10.09
N ALA A 422 5.10 9.71 -10.95
CA ALA A 422 5.98 10.75 -11.46
C ALA A 422 6.22 11.80 -10.37
N VAL A 423 7.22 11.55 -9.53
CA VAL A 423 7.74 12.53 -8.55
C VAL A 423 9.13 12.98 -8.97
N ASN A 424 9.51 14.18 -8.53
CA ASN A 424 10.89 14.61 -8.63
C ASN A 424 11.70 13.91 -7.54
N TYR A 425 12.24 12.73 -7.85
CA TYR A 425 13.06 11.94 -6.92
C TYR A 425 14.27 12.72 -6.39
N ASP A 426 14.81 13.65 -7.18
CA ASP A 426 15.94 14.51 -6.80
C ASP A 426 15.56 15.54 -5.72
N ALA A 427 14.26 15.81 -5.55
CA ALA A 427 13.73 16.74 -4.56
C ALA A 427 13.11 16.05 -3.34
N LEU A 428 13.09 14.71 -3.28
CA LEU A 428 12.53 14.00 -2.13
C LEU A 428 13.45 14.18 -0.90
N PRO A 429 12.91 14.66 0.24
CA PRO A 429 13.71 14.89 1.45
C PRO A 429 14.38 13.60 1.92
N SER A 430 15.65 13.70 2.29
CA SER A 430 16.46 12.56 2.76
C SER A 430 16.55 11.39 1.78
N PHE A 431 16.11 11.55 0.52
CA PHE A 431 16.48 10.57 -0.49
C PHE A 431 17.98 10.66 -0.72
N TRP A 432 18.62 11.84 -0.74
CA TRP A 432 20.05 12.04 -1.06
C TRP A 432 20.98 12.38 0.11
N GLU A 433 20.44 12.48 1.33
CA GLU A 433 21.19 12.76 2.59
C GLU A 433 21.33 11.48 3.42
#